data_AF-A0A535P2T4-F1
#
_entry.id   AF-A0A535P2T4-F1
#
_cell.length_a   1.000
_cell.length_b   1.000
_cell.length_c   1.000
_cell.angle_alpha   90.00
_cell.angle_beta   90.00
_cell.angle_gamma   90.00
#
_symmetry.space_group_name_H-M   'P 1'
#
loop_
_entity.id
_entity.type
_entity.pdbx_description
1 polymer ?
#
loop_
_entity_poly.entity_id
_entity_poly.type
_entity_poly.pdbx_seq_one_letter_code
_entity_poly.pdbx_strand_id
1 'polypeptide(L)'
;MSTRTQGTAGRFLYPVLALYAMAALLFGPIGRQVTDDMPESKTHPWFPDHVWPYPILAMAVLIGLGLLAVAGQPVLQPGPPADPRAAINPRPEWYFLALFQFAKLGPALLTTLLVPTVLALGLLLWPLIDARLGPSLARRLGWRAWPVPRRNVITGTIWLAGLAIVGLLTLWVSFLPELCLPWLYNGPICAG
;
A
#
# COMPACT_ATOMS: atom_id res chain seq x y z
N MET A 1 26.08 -40.00 -5.26
CA MET A 1 26.62 -38.70 -5.72
C MET A 1 25.51 -37.65 -5.56
N SER A 2 25.36 -37.07 -4.36
CA SER A 2 24.29 -36.09 -4.06
C SER A 2 24.76 -35.13 -2.96
N THR A 3 25.42 -34.04 -3.34
CA THR A 3 25.86 -32.97 -2.43
C THR A 3 25.99 -31.63 -3.19
N ARG A 4 24.92 -31.16 -3.86
CA ARG A 4 24.98 -29.90 -4.64
C ARG A 4 23.82 -28.92 -4.42
N THR A 5 23.18 -28.92 -3.25
CA THR A 5 22.10 -27.97 -2.91
C THR A 5 22.30 -27.16 -1.62
N GLN A 6 23.35 -27.41 -0.82
CA GLN A 6 23.52 -26.72 0.47
C GLN A 6 24.15 -25.32 0.39
N GLY A 7 24.71 -24.90 -0.75
CA GLY A 7 25.48 -23.64 -0.87
C GLY A 7 24.71 -22.39 -1.29
N THR A 8 23.44 -22.52 -1.72
CA THR A 8 22.61 -21.42 -2.24
C THR A 8 21.62 -20.90 -1.21
N ALA A 9 21.06 -21.77 -0.36
CA ALA A 9 20.07 -21.39 0.65
C ALA A 9 20.62 -20.33 1.64
N GLY A 10 21.86 -20.49 2.11
CA GLY A 10 22.48 -19.54 3.05
C GLY A 10 22.71 -18.13 2.47
N ARG A 11 22.92 -18.01 1.15
CA ARG A 11 23.16 -16.71 0.49
C ARG A 11 21.91 -15.84 0.40
N PHE A 12 20.72 -16.45 0.36
CA PHE A 12 19.44 -15.74 0.35
C PHE A 12 18.81 -15.64 1.74
N LEU A 13 18.99 -16.66 2.59
CA LEU A 13 18.43 -16.66 3.93
C LEU A 13 19.08 -15.61 4.83
N TYR A 14 20.41 -15.47 4.77
CA TYR A 14 21.14 -14.50 5.59
C TYR A 14 20.71 -13.04 5.39
N PRO A 15 20.64 -12.48 4.16
CA PRO A 15 20.18 -11.11 3.97
C PRO A 15 18.72 -10.92 4.39
N VAL A 16 17.85 -11.91 4.20
CA VAL A 16 16.45 -11.83 4.65
C VAL A 16 16.36 -11.76 6.18
N LEU A 17 17.08 -12.63 6.89
CA LEU A 17 17.12 -12.61 8.35
C LEU A 17 17.77 -11.32 8.88
N ALA A 18 18.83 -10.84 8.22
CA ALA A 18 19.48 -9.58 8.58
C ALA A 18 18.54 -8.38 8.38
N LEU A 19 17.77 -8.33 7.28
CA LEU A 19 16.76 -7.29 7.05
C LEU A 19 15.62 -7.35 8.07
N TYR A 20 15.16 -8.55 8.41
CA TYR A 20 14.12 -8.73 9.42
C TYR A 20 14.60 -8.26 10.80
N ALA A 21 15.81 -8.67 11.21
CA ALA A 21 16.42 -8.22 12.44
C ALA A 21 16.65 -6.71 12.46
N MET A 22 17.14 -6.14 11.35
CA MET A 22 17.33 -4.69 11.20
C MET A 22 16.02 -3.94 11.33
N ALA A 23 14.96 -4.41 10.68
CA ALA A 23 13.62 -3.84 10.82
C ALA A 23 13.14 -3.93 12.27
N ALA A 24 13.28 -5.07 12.94
CA ALA A 24 12.90 -5.20 14.34
C ALA A 24 13.70 -4.26 15.26
N LEU A 25 14.99 -4.03 14.98
CA LEU A 25 15.83 -3.10 15.75
C LEU A 25 15.45 -1.64 15.50
N LEU A 26 15.21 -1.25 14.25
CA LEU A 26 14.84 0.11 13.87
C LEU A 26 13.42 0.47 14.33
N PHE A 27 12.47 -0.47 14.22
CA PHE A 27 11.05 -0.24 14.48
C PHE A 27 10.57 -0.78 15.84
N GLY A 28 11.33 -1.62 16.53
CA GLY A 28 10.98 -2.20 17.83
C GLY A 28 10.65 -1.18 18.94
N PRO A 29 11.35 -0.02 19.03
CA PRO A 29 11.02 1.00 20.02
C PRO A 29 9.73 1.77 19.75
N ILE A 30 9.18 1.73 18.53
CA ILE A 30 8.13 2.65 18.07
C ILE A 30 6.78 2.37 18.74
N GLY A 31 6.53 1.14 19.21
CA GLY A 31 5.30 0.80 19.96
C GLY A 31 5.28 1.33 21.39
N ARG A 32 6.44 1.47 22.04
CA ARG A 32 6.56 1.88 23.45
C ARG A 32 6.08 3.32 23.68
N GLN A 33 6.33 4.17 22.69
CA GLN A 33 5.96 5.59 22.74
C GLN A 33 4.45 5.83 22.65
N VAL A 34 3.65 4.84 22.21
CA VAL A 34 2.18 4.95 22.19
C VAL A 34 1.59 4.49 23.52
N THR A 35 2.21 3.49 24.16
CA THR A 35 1.77 2.97 25.46
C THR A 35 2.12 3.89 26.61
N ASP A 36 3.27 4.58 26.57
CA ASP A 36 3.70 5.49 27.64
C ASP A 36 2.79 6.74 27.76
N ASP A 37 2.07 7.08 26.69
CA ASP A 37 1.14 8.22 26.65
C ASP A 37 -0.31 7.84 26.95
N MET A 38 -0.60 6.55 27.18
CA MET A 38 -1.94 6.08 27.52
C MET A 38 -2.13 6.02 29.04
N PRO A 39 -3.27 6.52 29.58
CA PRO A 39 -3.56 6.37 31.00
C PRO A 39 -3.62 4.88 31.35
N GLU A 40 -3.06 4.48 32.50
CA GLU A 40 -2.95 3.09 32.92
C GLU A 40 -4.31 2.34 32.88
N SER A 41 -5.41 3.05 33.15
CA SER A 41 -6.78 2.53 33.07
C SER A 41 -7.22 2.06 31.68
N LYS A 42 -6.50 2.45 30.62
CA LYS A 42 -6.72 2.04 29.23
C LYS A 42 -5.66 1.06 28.73
N THR A 43 -4.71 0.68 29.58
CA THR A 43 -3.69 -0.33 29.26
C THR A 43 -4.18 -1.71 29.69
N HIS A 44 -3.85 -2.72 28.91
CA HIS A 44 -4.13 -4.13 29.21
C HIS A 44 -2.81 -4.91 29.21
N PRO A 45 -2.71 -6.00 29.99
CA PRO A 45 -1.54 -6.87 29.96
C PRO A 45 -1.26 -7.38 28.55
N TRP A 46 0.02 -7.44 28.16
CA TRP A 46 0.41 -7.94 26.84
C TRP A 46 -0.01 -9.41 26.64
N PHE A 47 0.16 -10.25 27.67
CA PHE A 47 -0.40 -11.59 27.70
C PHE A 47 -1.55 -11.63 28.72
N PRO A 48 -2.73 -12.16 28.37
CA PRO A 48 -3.04 -12.94 27.16
C PRO A 48 -3.66 -12.12 26.01
N ASP A 49 -4.10 -10.89 26.28
CA ASP A 49 -5.01 -10.13 25.42
C ASP A 49 -4.41 -9.75 24.06
N HIS A 50 -3.09 -9.49 24.00
CA HIS A 50 -2.44 -9.16 22.74
C HIS A 50 -2.05 -10.40 21.92
N VAL A 51 -1.83 -11.55 22.58
CA VAL A 51 -1.30 -12.76 21.93
C VAL A 51 -2.37 -13.56 21.22
N TRP A 52 -3.55 -13.75 21.83
CA TRP A 52 -4.62 -14.59 21.28
C TRP A 52 -5.19 -14.15 19.92
N PRO A 53 -5.29 -12.84 19.60
CA PRO A 53 -5.73 -12.42 18.28
C PRO A 53 -4.82 -12.90 17.15
N TYR A 54 -3.51 -13.06 17.36
CA TYR A 54 -2.58 -13.39 16.28
C TYR A 54 -2.81 -14.78 15.65
N PRO A 55 -2.93 -15.89 16.41
CA PRO A 55 -3.29 -17.18 15.84
C PRO A 55 -4.63 -17.17 15.10
N ILE A 56 -5.62 -16.44 15.61
CA ILE A 56 -6.94 -16.33 14.98
C ILE A 56 -6.82 -15.60 13.64
N LEU A 57 -6.12 -14.47 13.61
CA LEU A 57 -5.85 -13.71 12.38
C LEU A 57 -5.02 -14.53 11.39
N ALA A 58 -4.00 -15.24 11.86
CA ALA A 58 -3.20 -16.13 11.03
C ALA A 58 -4.06 -17.24 10.40
N MET A 59 -4.96 -17.84 11.18
CA MET A 59 -5.91 -18.84 10.68
C MET A 59 -6.87 -18.22 9.66
N ALA A 60 -7.40 -17.03 9.91
CA ALA A 60 -8.26 -16.32 8.97
C ALA A 60 -7.55 -16.02 7.65
N VAL A 61 -6.29 -15.58 7.69
CA VAL A 61 -5.45 -15.38 6.49
C VAL A 61 -5.22 -16.70 5.76
N LEU A 62 -4.88 -17.79 6.46
CA LEU A 62 -4.67 -19.10 5.84
C LEU A 62 -5.94 -19.63 5.18
N ILE A 63 -7.10 -19.48 5.82
CA ILE A 63 -8.39 -19.85 5.24
C ILE A 63 -8.66 -18.99 3.99
N GLY A 64 -8.45 -17.68 4.07
CA GLY A 64 -8.63 -16.78 2.92
C GLY A 64 -7.72 -17.15 1.74
N LEU A 65 -6.46 -17.45 2.00
CA LEU A 65 -5.51 -17.92 0.98
C LEU A 65 -5.89 -19.29 0.43
N GLY A 66 -6.36 -20.22 1.27
CA GLY A 66 -6.84 -21.53 0.84
C GLY A 66 -8.07 -21.43 -0.07
N LEU A 67 -9.04 -20.58 0.29
CA LEU A 67 -10.20 -20.29 -0.55
C LEU A 67 -9.79 -19.65 -1.87
N LEU A 68 -8.86 -18.69 -1.86
CA LEU A 68 -8.34 -18.08 -3.07
C LEU A 68 -7.58 -19.09 -3.95
N ALA A 69 -6.84 -20.02 -3.34
CA ALA A 69 -6.11 -21.07 -4.05
C ALA A 69 -7.04 -22.11 -4.70
N VAL A 70 -8.21 -22.38 -4.14
CA VAL A 70 -9.17 -23.35 -4.70
C VAL A 70 -10.15 -22.69 -5.66
N ALA A 71 -10.71 -21.53 -5.30
CA ALA A 71 -11.77 -20.87 -6.06
C ALA A 71 -11.28 -19.71 -6.95
N GLY A 72 -10.10 -19.14 -6.67
CA GLY A 72 -9.57 -17.97 -7.39
C GLY A 72 -8.65 -18.30 -8.58
N GLN A 73 -8.37 -19.58 -8.85
CA GLN A 73 -7.43 -20.01 -9.90
C GLN A 73 -7.71 -19.41 -11.28
N PRO A 74 -8.96 -19.34 -11.80
CA PRO A 74 -9.21 -18.78 -13.13
C PRO A 74 -8.81 -17.31 -13.27
N VAL A 75 -8.77 -16.56 -12.16
CA VAL A 75 -8.43 -15.13 -12.13
C VAL A 75 -6.93 -14.91 -11.90
N LEU A 76 -6.22 -15.90 -11.38
CA LEU A 76 -4.80 -15.81 -11.00
C LEU A 76 -3.86 -16.54 -11.97
N GLN A 77 -4.39 -17.16 -13.02
CA GLN A 77 -3.56 -17.86 -13.99
C GLN A 77 -2.79 -16.86 -14.86
N PRO A 78 -1.48 -17.09 -15.10
CA PRO A 78 -0.72 -16.31 -16.07
C PRO A 78 -1.38 -16.37 -17.45
N GLY A 79 -1.31 -15.26 -18.18
CA GLY A 79 -1.78 -15.19 -19.55
C GLY A 79 -1.05 -16.17 -20.50
N PRO A 80 -1.51 -16.28 -21.75
CA PRO A 80 -0.84 -17.09 -22.76
C PRO A 80 0.63 -16.67 -22.92
N PRO A 81 1.51 -17.60 -23.39
CA PRO A 81 2.90 -17.29 -23.67
C PRO A 81 3.04 -16.03 -24.53
N ALA A 82 4.07 -15.23 -24.24
CA ALA A 82 4.30 -13.98 -24.95
C ALA A 82 4.48 -14.23 -26.45
N ASP A 83 3.53 -13.74 -27.25
CA ASP A 83 3.63 -13.69 -28.71
C ASP A 83 3.94 -12.25 -29.15
N PRO A 84 5.14 -11.97 -29.69
CA PRO A 84 5.51 -10.65 -30.19
C PRO A 84 4.63 -10.13 -31.34
N ARG A 85 3.84 -11.01 -31.99
CA ARG A 85 2.96 -10.66 -33.11
C ARG A 85 1.53 -10.34 -32.66
N ALA A 86 1.18 -10.62 -31.41
CA ALA A 86 -0.15 -10.37 -30.88
C ALA A 86 -0.31 -8.88 -30.53
N ALA A 87 -1.25 -8.20 -31.19
CA ALA A 87 -1.64 -6.84 -30.84
C ALA A 87 -2.64 -6.88 -29.67
N ILE A 88 -2.16 -7.21 -28.48
CA ILE A 88 -2.95 -7.16 -27.24
C ILE A 88 -2.62 -5.88 -26.46
N ASN A 89 -3.61 -5.32 -25.77
CA ASN A 89 -3.38 -4.24 -24.80
C ASN A 89 -2.98 -4.86 -23.46
N PRO A 90 -1.70 -4.82 -23.04
CA PRO A 90 -1.27 -5.47 -21.81
C PRO A 90 -1.81 -4.71 -20.60
N ARG A 91 -2.66 -5.37 -19.81
CA ARG A 91 -3.13 -4.83 -18.52
C ARG A 91 -2.25 -5.36 -17.39
N PRO A 92 -1.85 -4.52 -16.43
CA PRO A 92 -1.07 -4.97 -15.28
C PRO A 92 -1.96 -5.66 -14.25
N GLU A 93 -1.32 -6.27 -13.25
CA GLU A 93 -2.00 -6.90 -12.13
C GLU A 93 -2.86 -5.91 -11.30
N TRP A 94 -3.85 -6.45 -10.58
CA TRP A 94 -4.88 -5.68 -9.87
C TRP A 94 -4.32 -4.59 -8.94
N TYR A 95 -3.19 -4.85 -8.28
CA TYR A 95 -2.54 -3.92 -7.35
C TYR A 95 -1.83 -2.75 -8.05
N PHE A 96 -1.64 -2.82 -9.38
CA PHE A 96 -1.08 -1.75 -10.20
C PHE A 96 -2.13 -1.02 -11.06
N LEU A 97 -3.39 -1.48 -11.07
CA LEU A 97 -4.43 -0.88 -11.91
C LEU A 97 -4.61 0.62 -11.62
N ALA A 98 -4.63 1.03 -10.35
CA ALA A 98 -4.77 2.44 -10.01
C ALA A 98 -3.63 3.31 -10.58
N LEU A 99 -2.38 2.82 -10.50
CA LEU A 99 -1.21 3.50 -11.04
C LEU A 99 -1.27 3.61 -12.57
N PHE A 100 -1.70 2.54 -13.23
CA PHE A 100 -1.89 2.51 -14.68
C PHE A 100 -2.97 3.50 -15.13
N GLN A 101 -4.10 3.60 -14.43
CA GLN A 101 -5.12 4.58 -14.75
C GLN A 101 -4.66 6.01 -14.51
N PHE A 102 -3.94 6.27 -13.42
CA PHE A 102 -3.34 7.58 -13.20
C PHE A 102 -2.37 7.96 -14.33
N ALA A 103 -1.61 7.00 -14.86
CA ALA A 103 -0.71 7.24 -15.97
C ALA A 103 -1.45 7.64 -17.27
N LYS A 104 -2.67 7.13 -17.51
CA LYS A 104 -3.48 7.49 -18.69
C LYS A 104 -3.99 8.95 -18.68
N LEU A 105 -4.06 9.59 -17.50
CA LEU A 105 -4.64 10.94 -17.33
C LEU A 105 -3.78 12.09 -17.90
N GLY A 106 -2.64 11.83 -18.52
CA GLY A 106 -1.82 12.90 -19.07
C GLY A 106 -0.87 12.43 -20.15
N PRO A 107 0.10 13.28 -20.56
CA PRO A 107 1.08 12.92 -21.57
C PRO A 107 1.86 11.68 -21.12
N ALA A 108 1.77 10.60 -21.90
CA ALA A 108 2.16 9.25 -21.47
C ALA A 108 3.59 9.18 -20.89
N LEU A 109 4.56 9.87 -21.50
CA LEU A 109 5.94 9.89 -21.03
C LEU A 109 6.08 10.57 -19.66
N LEU A 110 5.37 11.70 -19.46
CA LEU A 110 5.46 12.48 -18.23
C LEU A 110 4.77 11.76 -17.09
N THR A 111 3.53 11.29 -17.29
CA THR A 111 2.75 10.65 -16.24
C THR A 111 3.33 9.30 -15.82
N THR A 112 3.85 8.51 -16.77
CA THR A 112 4.49 7.22 -16.46
C THR A 112 5.74 7.39 -15.59
N LEU A 113 6.50 8.48 -15.75
CA LEU A 113 7.68 8.76 -14.93
C LEU A 113 7.31 9.47 -13.61
N LEU A 114 6.46 10.49 -13.68
CA LEU A 114 6.16 11.36 -12.55
C LEU A 114 5.26 10.68 -11.50
N VAL A 115 4.21 9.96 -11.92
CA VAL A 115 3.25 9.35 -10.98
C VAL A 115 3.93 8.41 -9.98
N PRO A 116 4.69 7.37 -10.39
CA PRO A 116 5.35 6.48 -9.45
C PRO A 116 6.43 7.20 -8.63
N THR A 117 7.17 8.13 -9.23
CA THR A 117 8.22 8.89 -8.55
C THR A 117 7.64 9.77 -7.44
N VAL A 118 6.58 10.53 -7.74
CA VAL A 118 5.90 11.39 -6.78
C VAL A 118 5.22 10.56 -5.68
N LEU A 119 4.62 9.42 -6.02
CA LEU A 119 4.02 8.54 -5.02
C LEU A 119 5.08 7.97 -4.06
N ALA A 120 6.20 7.47 -4.59
CA ALA A 120 7.28 6.93 -3.80
C ALA A 120 7.93 7.98 -2.90
N LEU A 121 8.26 9.15 -3.45
CA LEU A 121 8.83 10.27 -2.69
C LEU A 121 7.82 10.83 -1.68
N GLY A 122 6.55 10.94 -2.05
CA GLY A 122 5.47 11.38 -1.18
C GLY A 122 5.29 10.45 0.01
N LEU A 123 5.38 9.14 -0.20
CA LEU A 123 5.31 8.14 0.86
C LEU A 123 6.55 8.16 1.76
N LEU A 124 7.73 8.27 1.16
CA LEU A 124 9.00 8.35 1.90
C LEU A 124 9.09 9.62 2.76
N LEU A 125 8.62 10.75 2.23
CA LEU A 125 8.63 12.04 2.92
C LEU A 125 7.37 12.27 3.76
N TRP A 126 6.40 11.36 3.74
CA TRP A 126 5.14 11.45 4.48
C TRP A 126 5.32 11.79 5.96
N PRO A 127 6.21 11.14 6.75
CA PRO A 127 6.38 11.51 8.16
C PRO A 127 6.86 12.96 8.35
N LEU A 128 7.66 13.50 7.43
CA LEU A 128 8.11 14.90 7.49
C LEU A 128 6.98 15.87 7.11
N ILE A 129 6.16 15.49 6.12
CA ILE A 129 4.96 16.24 5.72
C ILE A 129 3.99 16.27 6.90
N ASP A 130 3.76 15.13 7.56
CA ASP A 130 2.85 15.02 8.69
C ASP A 130 3.25 15.88 9.88
N ALA A 131 4.54 15.86 10.24
CA ALA A 131 5.06 16.65 11.35
C ALA A 131 4.94 18.17 11.13
N ARG A 132 4.95 18.64 9.88
CA ARG A 132 4.98 20.08 9.56
C ARG A 132 3.63 20.63 9.09
N LEU A 133 2.90 19.89 8.25
CA LEU A 133 1.72 20.40 7.55
C LEU A 133 0.56 20.68 8.52
N GLY A 134 0.23 19.75 9.42
CA GLY A 134 -0.87 19.91 10.38
C GLY A 134 -0.72 21.17 11.25
N PRO A 135 0.37 21.31 12.03
CA PRO A 135 0.61 22.48 12.88
C PRO A 135 0.77 23.79 12.10
N SER A 136 1.24 23.73 10.85
CA SER A 136 1.35 24.93 10.01
C SER A 136 -0.02 25.42 9.50
N LEU A 137 -0.89 24.52 9.04
CA LEU A 137 -2.25 24.88 8.61
C LEU A 137 -3.10 25.33 9.80
N ALA A 138 -2.97 24.68 10.95
CA ALA A 138 -3.62 25.07 12.22
C ALA A 138 -3.46 26.56 12.54
N ARG A 139 -2.19 27.02 12.49
CA ARG A 139 -1.81 28.41 12.76
C ARG A 139 -2.40 29.35 11.72
N ARG A 140 -2.40 28.96 10.44
CA ARG A 140 -2.97 29.76 9.34
C ARG A 140 -4.48 29.89 9.44
N LEU A 141 -5.18 28.83 9.86
CA LEU A 141 -6.64 28.82 10.05
C LEU A 141 -7.09 29.48 11.37
N GLY A 142 -6.16 30.03 12.15
CA GLY A 142 -6.47 30.75 13.39
C GLY A 142 -6.88 29.87 14.56
N TRP A 143 -6.57 28.57 14.53
CA TRP A 143 -6.94 27.65 15.60
C TRP A 143 -6.05 27.90 16.82
N ARG A 144 -6.59 28.65 17.80
CA ARG A 144 -5.89 29.11 19.02
C ARG A 144 -5.31 27.98 19.87
N ALA A 145 -5.92 26.80 19.80
CA ALA A 145 -5.38 25.56 20.33
C ALA A 145 -5.60 24.49 19.28
N TRP A 146 -4.51 23.94 18.73
CA TRP A 146 -4.61 22.77 17.87
C TRP A 146 -5.26 21.64 18.69
N PRO A 147 -6.47 21.20 18.33
CA PRO A 147 -7.35 20.49 19.25
C PRO A 147 -6.83 19.11 19.67
N VAL A 148 -5.84 18.55 18.97
CA VAL A 148 -5.26 17.26 19.32
C VAL A 148 -3.75 17.25 19.04
N PRO A 149 -2.88 17.33 20.06
CA PRO A 149 -1.44 17.19 19.90
C PRO A 149 -1.06 15.72 19.63
N ARG A 150 -1.46 15.19 18.47
CA ARG A 150 -0.97 13.95 17.81
C ARG A 150 -1.83 13.48 16.63
N ARG A 151 -3.13 13.80 16.60
CA ARG A 151 -4.02 13.38 15.52
C ARG A 151 -4.09 14.46 14.46
N ASN A 152 -3.24 14.36 13.45
CA ASN A 152 -3.27 15.26 12.32
C ASN A 152 -4.45 14.91 11.41
N VAL A 153 -5.60 15.54 11.66
CA VAL A 153 -6.83 15.30 10.88
C VAL A 153 -6.62 15.66 9.41
N ILE A 154 -5.80 16.67 9.11
CA ILE A 154 -5.57 17.14 7.74
C ILE A 154 -4.79 16.12 6.92
N THR A 155 -3.69 15.61 7.44
CA THR A 155 -2.91 14.58 6.73
C THR A 155 -3.62 13.24 6.77
N GLY A 156 -4.32 12.92 7.85
CA GLY A 156 -5.22 11.78 7.92
C GLY A 156 -6.29 11.82 6.83
N THR A 157 -6.95 12.97 6.61
CA THR A 157 -7.94 13.12 5.53
C THR A 157 -7.30 13.07 4.15
N ILE A 158 -6.13 13.69 3.95
CA ILE A 158 -5.37 13.57 2.68
C ILE A 158 -5.03 12.10 2.40
N TRP A 159 -4.57 11.36 3.41
CA TRP A 159 -4.22 9.95 3.29
C TRP A 159 -5.44 9.10 2.92
N LEU A 160 -6.55 9.27 3.63
CA LEU A 160 -7.80 8.57 3.33
C LEU A 160 -8.35 8.94 1.96
N ALA A 161 -8.23 10.20 1.54
CA ALA A 161 -8.60 10.62 0.19
C ALA A 161 -7.72 9.95 -0.87
N GLY A 162 -6.41 9.84 -0.63
CA GLY A 162 -5.49 9.11 -1.50
C GLY A 162 -5.88 7.63 -1.66
N LEU A 163 -6.16 6.95 -0.54
CA LEU A 163 -6.64 5.57 -0.56
C LEU A 163 -8.00 5.43 -1.25
N ALA A 164 -8.92 6.38 -1.03
CA ALA A 164 -10.22 6.40 -1.70
C ALA A 164 -10.05 6.56 -3.22
N ILE A 165 -9.13 7.41 -3.69
CA ILE A 165 -8.85 7.56 -5.12
C ILE A 165 -8.26 6.27 -5.69
N VAL A 166 -7.29 5.65 -5.01
CA VAL A 166 -6.73 4.35 -5.43
C VAL A 166 -7.84 3.29 -5.55
N GLY A 167 -8.70 3.22 -4.53
CA GLY A 167 -9.86 2.34 -4.52
C GLY A 167 -10.82 2.61 -5.69
N LEU A 168 -11.22 3.87 -5.89
CA LEU A 168 -12.12 4.28 -6.96
C LEU A 168 -11.55 3.97 -8.35
N LEU A 169 -10.27 4.26 -8.60
CA LEU A 169 -9.62 3.95 -9.87
C LEU A 169 -9.57 2.43 -10.11
N THR A 170 -9.27 1.66 -9.07
CA THR A 170 -9.25 0.19 -9.16
C THR A 170 -10.65 -0.34 -9.46
N LEU A 171 -11.67 0.14 -8.74
CA LEU A 171 -13.06 -0.26 -8.96
C LEU A 171 -13.56 0.14 -10.36
N TRP A 172 -13.17 1.33 -10.85
CA TRP A 172 -13.52 1.78 -12.20
C TRP A 172 -12.98 0.80 -13.25
N VAL A 173 -11.72 0.36 -13.14
CA VAL A 173 -11.16 -0.62 -14.08
C VAL A 173 -11.85 -1.98 -13.96
N SER A 174 -12.04 -2.45 -12.73
CA SER A 174 -12.50 -3.81 -12.48
C SER A 174 -13.98 -4.02 -12.81
N PHE A 175 -14.82 -3.02 -12.56
CA PHE A 175 -16.28 -3.16 -12.68
C PHE A 175 -16.90 -2.36 -13.82
N LEU A 176 -16.22 -1.32 -14.31
CA LEU A 176 -16.77 -0.39 -15.30
C LEU A 176 -15.77 -0.17 -16.47
N PRO A 177 -15.28 -1.22 -17.15
CA PRO A 177 -14.24 -1.09 -18.18
C PRO A 177 -14.67 -0.27 -19.40
N GLU A 178 -15.96 -0.29 -19.73
CA GLU A 178 -16.55 0.44 -20.86
C GLU A 178 -16.84 1.92 -20.55
N LEU A 179 -16.72 2.34 -19.29
CA LEU A 179 -16.98 3.72 -18.91
C LEU A 179 -15.80 4.60 -19.33
N CYS A 180 -16.04 5.47 -20.30
CA CYS A 180 -15.08 6.46 -20.76
C CYS A 180 -15.41 7.84 -20.18
N LEU A 181 -14.45 8.49 -19.52
CA LEU A 181 -14.60 9.84 -19.00
C LEU A 181 -14.03 10.86 -19.98
N PRO A 182 -14.73 11.96 -20.27
CA PRO A 182 -14.19 13.03 -21.09
C PRO A 182 -12.98 13.65 -20.37
N TRP A 183 -11.82 13.66 -21.03
CA TRP A 183 -10.59 14.20 -20.45
C TRP A 183 -9.94 15.24 -21.36
N LEU A 184 -9.27 16.22 -20.74
CA LEU A 184 -8.83 17.44 -21.40
C LEU A 184 -7.64 17.23 -22.35
N TYR A 185 -6.73 16.31 -22.03
CA TYR A 185 -5.46 16.16 -22.76
C TYR A 185 -5.47 15.08 -23.84
N ASN A 186 -6.10 13.94 -23.57
CA ASN A 186 -5.99 12.73 -24.40
C ASN A 186 -7.33 12.34 -25.08
N GLY A 187 -8.36 13.18 -24.99
CA GLY A 187 -9.72 12.82 -25.38
C GLY A 187 -10.41 11.93 -24.33
N PRO A 188 -11.50 11.23 -24.68
CA PRO A 188 -12.18 10.35 -23.73
C PRO A 188 -11.27 9.19 -23.31
N ILE A 189 -11.03 9.04 -22.00
CA ILE A 189 -10.21 7.96 -21.43
C ILE A 189 -11.14 6.87 -20.94
N CYS A 190 -10.99 5.68 -21.52
CA CYS A 190 -11.73 4.49 -21.12
C CYS A 190 -10.96 3.71 -20.05
N ALA A 191 -11.71 3.04 -19.18
CA ALA A 191 -11.12 2.22 -18.15
C ALA A 191 -10.34 1.03 -18.72
N GLY A 192 -10.86 0.42 -19.79
CA GLY A 192 -10.30 -0.74 -20.49
C GLY A 192 -9.01 -0.53 -21.27
#